data_AF-A0A4W5KXT5-F1
#
_entry.id   AF-A0A4W5KXT5-F1
#
_cell.length_a   1.000
_cell.length_b   1.000
_cell.length_c   1.000
_cell.angle_alpha   90.00
_cell.angle_beta   90.00
_cell.angle_gamma   90.00
#
_symmetry.space_group_name_H-M   'P 1'
#
loop_
_entity.id
_entity.type
_entity.pdbx_description
1 polymer ?
#
loop_
_entity_poly.entity_id
_entity_poly.type
_entity_poly.pdbx_seq_one_letter_code
_entity_poly.pdbx_strand_id
1 'polypeptide(L)'
;MPADHEQYYGFTKFAMELNELDPSLKLLLPPTDTRLRLDQRLLEEGNIEAAEEQKQKIEQQQRDRRRVLEENTMTHQPTFFR
;
A
#
# COMPACT_ATOMS: atom_id res chain seq x y z
N MET A 1 1.11 -6.77 -24.53
CA MET A 1 1.76 -6.00 -23.44
C MET A 1 2.10 -4.62 -23.96
N PRO A 2 2.10 -3.57 -23.12
CA PRO A 2 2.59 -2.24 -23.50
C PRO A 2 4.04 -2.29 -24.04
N ALA A 3 4.42 -1.31 -24.86
CA ALA A 3 5.71 -1.28 -25.54
C ALA A 3 6.91 -1.31 -24.56
N ASP A 4 6.76 -0.77 -23.34
CA ASP A 4 7.84 -0.65 -22.35
C ASP A 4 7.63 -1.50 -21.09
N HIS A 5 6.78 -2.53 -21.15
CA HIS A 5 6.41 -3.33 -19.99
C HIS A 5 7.61 -3.90 -19.20
N GLU A 6 8.73 -4.22 -19.85
CA GLU A 6 9.96 -4.69 -19.20
C GLU A 6 10.56 -3.68 -18.22
N GLN A 7 10.39 -2.38 -18.48
CA GLN A 7 10.84 -1.30 -17.57
C GLN A 7 9.91 -1.12 -16.37
N TYR A 8 8.67 -1.63 -16.47
CA TYR A 8 7.62 -1.50 -15.47
C TYR A 8 7.22 -2.88 -14.93
N TYR A 9 8.20 -3.64 -14.46
CA TYR A 9 8.02 -4.92 -13.77
C TYR A 9 7.31 -6.01 -14.60
N GLY A 10 7.29 -5.88 -15.93
CA GLY A 10 6.55 -6.78 -16.82
C GLY A 10 5.04 -6.64 -16.71
N PHE A 11 4.53 -5.49 -16.26
CA PHE A 11 3.09 -5.31 -16.03
C PHE A 11 2.25 -5.28 -17.32
N THR A 12 1.04 -5.83 -17.19
CA THR A 12 -0.02 -5.64 -18.18
C THR A 12 -0.56 -4.21 -18.09
N LYS A 13 -1.28 -3.75 -19.13
CA LYS A 13 -1.98 -2.46 -19.06
C LYS A 13 -2.92 -2.37 -17.86
N PHE A 14 -3.70 -3.43 -17.63
CA PHE A 14 -4.60 -3.52 -16.49
C PHE A 14 -3.86 -3.41 -15.16
N ALA A 15 -2.71 -4.08 -15.00
CA ALA A 15 -1.93 -4.03 -13.76
C ALA A 15 -1.38 -2.64 -13.47
N MET A 16 -0.95 -1.89 -14.50
CA MET A 16 -0.51 -0.51 -14.34
C MET A 16 -1.64 0.41 -13.82
N GLU A 17 -2.88 0.18 -14.25
CA GLU A 17 -4.04 0.99 -13.86
C GLU A 17 -4.52 0.70 -12.42
N LEU A 18 -4.18 -0.46 -11.83
CA LEU A 18 -4.68 -0.86 -10.50
C LEU A 18 -4.32 0.15 -9.40
N ASN A 19 -3.09 0.69 -9.43
CA ASN A 19 -2.59 1.59 -8.41
C ASN A 19 -2.61 3.07 -8.82
N GLU A 20 -3.23 3.42 -9.94
CA GLU A 20 -3.44 4.81 -10.34
C GLU A 20 -4.34 5.52 -9.31
N LEU A 21 -3.91 6.69 -8.83
CA LEU A 21 -4.63 7.49 -7.84
C LEU A 21 -5.07 8.82 -8.44
N ASP A 22 -6.26 8.81 -9.04
CA ASP A 22 -6.89 10.04 -9.51
C ASP A 22 -7.24 10.98 -8.33
N PRO A 23 -6.99 12.30 -8.42
CA PRO A 23 -7.30 13.24 -7.35
C PRO A 23 -8.77 13.28 -6.93
N SER A 24 -9.71 13.08 -7.87
CA SER A 24 -11.13 13.02 -7.55
C SER A 24 -11.50 11.71 -6.85
N LEU A 25 -10.90 10.59 -7.26
CA LEU A 25 -11.05 9.30 -6.59
C LEU A 25 -10.49 9.34 -5.16
N LYS A 26 -9.35 10.00 -4.93
CA LYS A 26 -8.70 10.10 -3.61
C LYS A 26 -9.63 10.62 -2.52
N LEU A 27 -10.56 11.52 -2.86
CA LEU A 27 -11.54 12.10 -1.91
C LEU A 27 -12.62 11.10 -1.47
N LEU A 28 -12.79 10.00 -2.21
CA LEU A 28 -13.84 8.99 -2.00
C LEU A 28 -13.31 7.70 -1.37
N LEU A 29 -11.99 7.49 -1.37
CA LEU A 29 -11.38 6.26 -0.88
C LEU A 29 -11.34 6.21 0.65
N PRO A 30 -11.51 5.02 1.27
CA PRO A 30 -11.19 4.85 2.67
C PRO A 30 -9.69 5.09 2.91
N PRO A 31 -9.28 5.54 4.11
CA PRO A 31 -7.87 5.76 4.42
C PRO A 31 -7.01 4.48 4.40
N THR A 32 -7.65 3.31 4.29
CA THR A 32 -7.01 1.99 4.20
C THR A 32 -6.86 1.47 2.76
N ASP A 33 -7.26 2.23 1.74
CA ASP A 33 -7.06 1.83 0.33
C ASP A 33 -5.57 1.77 -0.02
N THR A 34 -5.16 0.73 -0.75
CA THR A 34 -3.75 0.48 -1.10
C THR A 34 -3.12 1.63 -1.88
N ARG A 35 -3.88 2.39 -2.66
CA ARG A 35 -3.36 3.54 -3.43
C ARG A 35 -2.78 4.64 -2.55
N LEU A 36 -3.17 4.66 -1.26
CA LEU A 36 -2.70 5.61 -0.24
C LEU A 36 -1.46 5.10 0.52
N ARG A 37 -0.97 3.89 0.21
CA ARG A 37 0.19 3.29 0.87
C ARG A 37 1.48 3.93 0.36
N LEU A 38 2.13 4.70 1.23
CA LEU A 38 3.19 5.64 0.84
C LEU A 38 4.48 4.97 0.36
N ASP A 39 4.89 3.86 0.97
CA ASP A 39 6.07 3.08 0.56
C ASP A 39 5.94 2.62 -0.90
N GLN A 40 4.77 2.08 -1.27
CA GLN A 40 4.49 1.64 -2.63
C GLN A 40 4.45 2.81 -3.63
N ARG A 41 3.86 3.94 -3.25
CA ARG A 41 3.84 5.14 -4.11
C ARG A 41 5.24 5.67 -4.39
N LEU A 42 6.07 5.79 -3.34
CA LEU A 42 7.45 6.28 -3.47
C LEU A 42 8.29 5.36 -4.36
N LEU A 43 8.07 4.05 -4.29
CA LEU A 43 8.72 3.09 -5.18
C LEU A 43 8.30 3.30 -6.65
N GLU A 44 7.01 3.47 -6.91
CA GLU A 44 6.49 3.76 -8.27
C GLU A 44 7.03 5.09 -8.84
N GLU A 45 7.31 6.07 -7.98
CA GLU A 45 7.94 7.34 -8.33
C GLU A 45 9.47 7.26 -8.46
N GLY A 46 10.06 6.08 -8.22
CA GLY A 46 11.51 5.84 -8.32
C GLY A 46 12.32 6.27 -7.09
N ASN A 47 11.67 6.72 -6.01
CA ASN A 47 12.34 7.12 -4.76
C ASN A 47 12.53 5.91 -3.83
N ILE A 48 13.53 5.08 -4.16
CA ILE A 48 13.79 3.80 -3.48
C ILE A 48 14.15 3.99 -2.00
N GLU A 49 14.97 4.99 -1.66
CA GLU A 49 15.42 5.22 -0.28
C GLU A 49 14.25 5.60 0.63
N ALA A 50 13.41 6.54 0.20
CA ALA A 50 12.24 6.95 0.97
C ALA A 50 11.19 5.83 1.04
N ALA A 51 11.04 5.02 -0.02
CA ALA A 51 10.15 3.86 -0.01
C ALA A 51 10.55 2.85 1.07
N GLU A 52 11.84 2.53 1.19
CA GLU A 52 12.35 1.60 2.21
C GLU A 52 12.14 2.14 3.63
N GLU A 53 12.39 3.44 3.87
CA GLU A 53 12.13 4.07 5.18
C GLU A 53 10.64 3.96 5.56
N GLN A 54 9.73 4.30 4.64
CA GLN A 54 8.29 4.22 4.90
C GLN A 54 7.81 2.79 5.10
N LYS A 55 8.38 1.82 4.36
CA LYS A 55 8.08 0.40 4.53
C LYS A 55 8.41 -0.05 5.95
N GLN A 56 9.61 0.26 6.43
CA GLN A 56 10.04 -0.09 7.79
C GLN A 56 9.09 0.51 8.84
N LYS A 57 8.70 1.77 8.66
CA LYS A 57 7.74 2.46 9.54
C LYS A 57 6.37 1.77 9.57
N ILE A 58 5.81 1.44 8.42
CA ILE A 58 4.49 0.77 8.29
C ILE A 58 4.53 -0.61 8.95
N GLU A 59 5.56 -1.41 8.65
CA GLU A 59 5.70 -2.74 9.24
C GLU A 59 5.89 -2.69 10.76
N GLN A 60 6.64 -1.70 11.26
CA GLN A 60 6.83 -1.52 12.70
C GLN A 60 5.50 -1.17 13.39
N GLN A 61 4.71 -0.25 12.83
CA GLN A 61 3.37 0.06 13.34
C GLN A 61 2.45 -1.17 13.33
N GLN A 62 2.54 -2.02 12.31
CA GLN A 62 1.77 -3.27 12.26
C GLN A 62 2.19 -4.25 13.36
N ARG A 63 3.51 -4.40 13.61
CA ARG A 63 4.04 -5.23 14.71
C ARG A 63 3.61 -4.71 16.07
N ASP A 64 3.67 -3.40 16.30
CA ASP A 64 3.28 -2.80 17.57
C ASP A 64 1.78 -2.92 17.82
N ARG A 65 0.94 -2.70 16.79
CA ARG A 65 -0.51 -2.95 16.90
C ARG A 65 -0.81 -4.41 17.26
N ARG A 66 -0.08 -5.36 16.67
CA ARG A 66 -0.25 -6.78 16.99
C ARG A 66 0.11 -7.07 18.44
N ARG A 67 1.25 -6.56 18.92
CA ARG A 67 1.68 -6.70 20.31
C ARG A 67 0.62 -6.19 21.29
N VAL A 68 0.07 -4.99 21.03
CA VAL A 68 -0.99 -4.41 21.86
C VAL A 68 -2.24 -5.28 21.90
N LEU A 69 -2.65 -5.88 20.77
CA LEU A 69 -3.80 -6.78 20.76
C LEU A 69 -3.54 -8.06 21.57
N GLU A 70 -2.35 -8.65 21.43
CA GLU A 70 -1.93 -9.84 22.16
C GLU A 70 -1.87 -9.58 23.68
N GLU A 71 -1.24 -8.48 24.11
CA GLU A 71 -1.14 -8.08 25.53
C GLU A 71 -2.52 -7.86 26.17
N ASN A 72 -3.48 -7.36 25.40
CA ASN A 72 -4.85 -7.13 25.85
C ASN A 72 -5.79 -8.32 25.61
N THR A 73 -5.28 -9.47 25.14
CA THR A 73 -6.08 -10.67 24.78
C THR A 73 -7.23 -10.35 23.80
N MET A 74 -7.03 -9.39 22.91
CA MET A 74 -7.99 -8.98 21.89
C MET A 74 -7.70 -9.64 20.54
N THR A 75 -8.74 -9.91 19.76
CA THR A 75 -8.60 -10.42 18.38
C THR A 75 -8.86 -9.33 17.36
N HIS A 76 -8.10 -9.35 16.25
CA HIS A 76 -8.37 -8.45 15.13
C HIS A 76 -9.71 -8.81 14.47
N GLN A 77 -10.55 -7.81 14.23
CA GLN A 77 -11.83 -7.96 13.53
C GLN A 77 -11.74 -7.20 12.19
N PRO A 78 -11.88 -7.89 11.04
CA PRO A 78 -11.93 -7.24 9.73
C PRO A 78 -13.17 -6.34 9.60
N THR A 79 -13.02 -5.17 8.98
CA THR A 79 -14.11 -4.18 8.89
C THR A 79 -15.18 -4.54 7.86
N PHE A 80 -14.81 -5.17 6.75
CA PHE A 80 -15.70 -5.33 5.58
C PHE A 80 -16.12 -6.78 5.29
N PHE A 81 -15.55 -7.76 5.99
CA PHE A 81 -15.80 -9.19 5.78
C PHE A 81 -16.00 -9.89 7.13
N ARG A 82 -16.72 -11.02 7.12
CA ARG A 82 -16.96 -11.88 8.28
C ARG A 82 -16.51 -13.29 7.98
#